data_AF-A0A925PKW1-F1
#
_entry.id   AF-A0A925PKW1-F1
#
_cell.length_a   1.000
_cell.length_b   1.000
_cell.length_c   1.000
_cell.angle_alpha   90.00
_cell.angle_beta   90.00
_cell.angle_gamma   90.00
#
_symmetry.space_group_name_H-M   'P 1'
#
loop_
_entity.id
_entity.type
_entity.pdbx_description
1 polymer ?
#
loop_
_entity_poly.entity_id
_entity_poly.type
_entity_poly.pdbx_seq_one_letter_code
_entity_poly.pdbx_strand_id
1 'polypeptide(L)'
;MAQPALRAWIGEALRSGLAPFRELALKLFRKRHYILNFFVRRITSAISEGINNKIKRLKRMAYGYRDVVYFLLKIHQHSGLLNPRRFN
;
A
#
# COMPACT_ATOMS: atom_id res chain seq x y z
N MET A 1 14.94 -13.88 -14.32
CA MET A 1 14.37 -13.06 -15.43
C MET A 1 13.86 -11.68 -14.98
N ALA A 2 13.14 -11.55 -13.85
CA ALA A 2 12.57 -10.26 -13.43
C ALA A 2 13.60 -9.15 -13.10
N GLN A 3 14.75 -9.50 -12.52
CA GLN A 3 15.77 -8.53 -12.12
C GLN A 3 16.51 -7.86 -13.31
N PRO A 4 16.96 -8.61 -14.33
CA PRO A 4 17.49 -7.99 -15.56
C PRO A 4 16.47 -7.07 -16.25
N ALA A 5 15.21 -7.52 -16.38
CA ALA A 5 14.16 -6.74 -17.03
C ALA A 5 13.87 -5.42 -16.30
N LEU A 6 13.76 -5.45 -14.96
CA LEU A 6 13.55 -4.25 -14.16
C LEU A 6 14.72 -3.25 -14.29
N ARG A 7 15.96 -3.76 -14.35
CA ARG A 7 17.14 -2.90 -14.55
C ARG A 7 17.17 -2.24 -15.93
N ALA A 8 16.86 -3.00 -16.98
CA ALA A 8 16.79 -2.48 -18.35
C ALA A 8 15.76 -1.34 -18.44
N TRP A 9 14.55 -1.58 -17.95
CA TRP A 9 13.48 -0.59 -17.96
C TRP A 9 13.84 0.68 -17.17
N ILE A 10 14.46 0.55 -15.98
CA ILE A 10 14.92 1.72 -15.21
C ILE A 10 15.96 2.53 -16.01
N GLY A 11 16.89 1.84 -16.68
CA GLY A 11 17.90 2.50 -17.53
C GLY A 11 17.32 3.22 -18.74
N GLU A 12 16.27 2.67 -19.35
CA GLU A 12 15.51 3.33 -20.43
C GLU A 12 14.74 4.55 -19.90
N ALA A 13 14.00 4.39 -18.80
CA ALA A 13 13.22 5.46 -18.20
C ALA A 13 14.10 6.65 -17.75
N LEU A 14 15.31 6.40 -17.25
CA LEU A 14 16.27 7.46 -16.92
C LEU A 14 16.81 8.21 -18.16
N ARG A 15 16.95 7.50 -19.29
CA ARG A 15 17.42 8.06 -20.57
C ARG A 15 16.32 8.70 -21.40
N SER A 16 15.04 8.48 -21.06
CA SER A 16 13.88 9.00 -21.81
C SER A 16 13.82 10.54 -21.95
N GLY A 17 14.57 11.30 -21.14
CA GLY A 17 14.50 12.76 -21.09
C GLY A 17 13.23 13.31 -20.44
N LEU A 18 12.26 12.46 -20.10
CA LEU A 18 11.00 12.84 -19.49
C LEU A 18 11.12 12.86 -17.97
N ALA A 19 10.94 14.03 -17.35
CA ALA A 19 11.01 14.19 -15.89
C ALA A 19 10.11 13.21 -15.11
N PRO A 20 8.85 12.94 -15.50
CA PRO A 20 8.00 11.97 -14.80
C PRO A 20 8.57 10.55 -14.80
N PHE A 21 9.17 10.12 -15.92
CA PHE A 21 9.78 8.80 -16.03
C PHE A 21 11.08 8.69 -15.24
N ARG A 22 11.89 9.76 -15.19
CA ARG A 22 13.07 9.81 -14.32
C ARG A 22 12.70 9.68 -12.86
N GLU A 23 11.70 10.43 -12.38
CA GLU A 23 11.23 10.32 -11.01
C GLU A 23 10.70 8.92 -10.68
N LEU A 24 9.90 8.35 -11.58
CA LEU A 24 9.37 7.00 -11.42
C LEU A 24 10.48 5.95 -11.39
N ALA A 25 11.48 6.07 -12.28
CA ALA A 25 12.63 5.19 -12.33
C ALA A 25 13.43 5.22 -11.02
N LEU A 26 13.66 6.40 -10.45
CA LEU A 26 14.33 6.55 -9.16
C LEU A 26 13.52 5.94 -8.01
N LYS A 27 12.20 6.15 -7.99
CA LYS A 27 11.30 5.53 -6.99
C LYS A 27 11.33 4.00 -7.09
N LEU A 28 11.22 3.45 -8.30
CA LEU A 28 11.28 2.01 -8.54
C LEU A 28 12.66 1.44 -8.21
N PHE A 29 13.74 2.14 -8.55
CA PHE A 29 15.08 1.74 -8.15
C PHE A 29 15.21 1.64 -6.63
N ARG A 30 14.75 2.65 -5.87
CA ARG A 30 14.78 2.64 -4.39
C ARG A 30 13.93 1.52 -3.78
N LYS A 31 12.88 1.06 -4.45
CA LYS A 31 11.95 0.02 -3.98
C LYS A 31 12.12 -1.33 -4.69
N ARG A 32 13.17 -1.48 -5.51
CA ARG A 32 13.41 -2.64 -6.38
C ARG A 32 13.39 -3.98 -5.65
N HIS A 33 13.90 -4.02 -4.42
CA HIS A 33 13.91 -5.25 -3.61
C HIS A 33 12.50 -5.75 -3.31
N TYR A 34 11.54 -4.87 -3.00
CA TYR A 34 10.15 -5.27 -2.78
C TYR A 34 9.50 -5.81 -4.07
N ILE A 35 9.77 -5.15 -5.20
CA ILE A 35 9.27 -5.56 -6.52
C ILE A 35 9.82 -6.94 -6.89
N LEU A 36 11.12 -7.16 -6.70
CA LEU A 36 11.75 -8.44 -6.99
C LEU A 36 11.34 -9.54 -6.02
N ASN A 37 11.13 -9.20 -4.74
CA ASN A 37 10.69 -10.14 -3.72
C ASN A 37 9.29 -10.70 -4.02
N PHE A 38 8.42 -9.94 -4.70
CA PHE A 38 7.15 -10.47 -5.20
C PHE A 38 7.34 -11.66 -6.15
N PHE A 39 8.32 -11.62 -7.05
CA PHE A 39 8.56 -12.73 -7.98
C PHE A 39 9.14 -13.98 -7.31
N VAL A 40 9.71 -13.84 -6.11
CA VAL A 40 10.25 -14.96 -5.31
C VAL A 40 9.21 -15.50 -4.33
N ARG A 41 8.59 -14.62 -3.54
CA ARG A 41 7.73 -14.98 -2.41
C ARG A 41 6.23 -14.82 -2.68
N ARG A 42 5.84 -14.20 -3.79
CA ARG A 42 4.44 -13.89 -4.18
C ARG A 42 3.65 -13.08 -3.14
N ILE A 43 4.35 -12.37 -2.24
CA ILE A 43 3.72 -11.50 -1.25
C ILE A 43 3.25 -10.22 -1.93
N THR A 44 1.94 -9.96 -1.86
CA THR A 44 1.30 -8.79 -2.47
C THR A 44 0.96 -7.73 -1.41
N SER A 45 0.71 -6.49 -1.83
CA SER A 45 0.15 -5.44 -0.98
C SER A 45 -1.36 -5.53 -0.79
N ALA A 46 -2.04 -6.54 -1.36
CA ALA A 46 -3.50 -6.60 -1.43
C ALA A 46 -4.18 -6.55 -0.06
N ILE A 47 -3.63 -7.26 0.95
CA ILE A 47 -4.16 -7.24 2.32
C ILE A 47 -4.04 -5.83 2.92
N SER A 48 -2.85 -5.22 2.82
CA SER A 48 -2.60 -3.87 3.31
C SER A 48 -3.47 -2.83 2.62
N GLU A 49 -3.68 -2.96 1.31
CA GLU A 49 -4.60 -2.12 0.53
C GLU A 49 -6.05 -2.29 0.96
N GLY A 50 -6.50 -3.53 1.20
CA GLY A 50 -7.83 -3.83 1.72
C GLY A 50 -8.08 -3.16 3.08
N ILE A 51 -7.12 -3.25 4.00
CA ILE A 51 -7.19 -2.57 5.30
C ILE A 51 -7.23 -1.05 5.11
N ASN A 52 -6.34 -0.49 4.29
CA ASN A 52 -6.30 0.94 4.02
C ASN A 52 -7.63 1.46 3.42
N ASN A 53 -8.23 0.71 2.50
CA ASN A 53 -9.52 1.06 1.89
C ASN A 53 -10.66 1.03 2.92
N LYS A 54 -10.65 0.04 3.83
CA LYS A 54 -11.60 -0.04 4.94
C LYS A 54 -11.50 1.16 5.88
N ILE A 55 -10.29 1.55 6.25
CA ILE A 55 -10.02 2.73 7.10
C ILE A 55 -10.45 4.02 6.38
N LYS A 56 -10.09 4.19 5.10
CA LYS A 56 -10.51 5.34 4.29
C LYS A 56 -12.03 5.45 4.19
N ARG A 57 -12.73 4.31 4.00
CA ARG A 57 -14.20 4.27 3.98
C ARG A 57 -14.79 4.74 5.30
N LEU A 58 -14.27 4.25 6.43
CA LEU A 58 -14.72 4.65 7.76
C LEU A 58 -14.56 6.16 7.99
N LYS A 59 -13.38 6.70 7.68
CA LYS A 59 -13.11 8.13 7.80
C LYS A 59 -14.10 8.96 6.97
N ARG A 60 -14.40 8.53 5.74
CA ARG A 60 -15.35 9.22 4.84
C ARG A 60 -16.79 9.16 5.35
N MET A 61 -17.24 8.01 5.81
CA MET A 61 -18.61 7.83 6.34
C MET A 61 -18.87 8.69 7.58
N ALA A 62 -17.84 8.96 8.38
CA ALA A 62 -17.95 9.79 9.58
C ALA A 62 -17.79 11.30 9.32
N TYR A 63 -17.51 11.72 8.08
CA TYR A 63 -17.13 13.11 7.75
C TYR A 63 -15.94 13.62 8.58
N GLY A 64 -15.05 12.71 8.98
CA GLY A 64 -13.92 12.97 9.86
C GLY A 64 -14.19 12.62 11.33
N TYR A 65 -13.16 12.14 12.01
CA TYR A 65 -13.18 11.89 13.45
C TYR A 65 -12.40 12.99 14.15
N ARG A 66 -12.95 13.54 15.24
CA ARG A 66 -12.26 14.55 16.07
C ARG A 66 -11.33 13.90 17.10
N ASP A 67 -11.73 12.72 17.58
CA ASP A 67 -10.97 11.91 18.53
C ASP A 67 -10.29 10.74 17.80
N VAL A 68 -8.96 10.71 17.86
CA VAL A 68 -8.12 9.67 17.25
C VAL A 68 -8.27 8.33 17.97
N VAL A 69 -8.39 8.32 19.30
CA VAL A 69 -8.58 7.10 20.09
C VAL A 69 -9.91 6.47 19.71
N TYR A 70 -10.97 7.27 19.63
CA TYR A 70 -12.27 6.77 19.17
C TYR A 70 -12.21 6.25 17.73
N PHE A 71 -11.48 6.92 16.83
CA PHE A 71 -11.29 6.43 15.46
C PHE A 71 -10.59 5.06 15.44
N LEU A 72 -9.55 4.85 16.24
CA LEU A 72 -8.86 3.56 16.36
C LEU A 72 -9.83 2.46 16.85
N LEU A 73 -10.66 2.74 17.85
CA LEU A 73 -11.68 1.80 18.32
C LEU A 73 -12.66 1.42 17.20
N LYS A 74 -13.09 2.40 16.38
CA LYS A 74 -13.96 2.12 15.22
C LYS A 74 -13.25 1.30 14.15
N ILE A 75 -11.95 1.50 13.94
CA ILE A 75 -11.14 0.66 13.04
C ILE A 75 -11.11 -0.79 13.57
N HIS A 76 -10.80 -1.00 14.86
CA HIS A 76 -10.77 -2.33 15.46
C HIS A 76 -12.13 -3.04 15.39
N GLN A 77 -13.23 -2.31 15.67
CA GLN A 77 -14.59 -2.82 15.53
C GLN A 77 -14.87 -3.31 14.11
N HIS A 78 -14.58 -2.49 13.10
CA HIS A 78 -14.88 -2.88 11.74
C HIS A 78 -13.94 -3.96 11.24
N SER A 79 -12.66 -3.94 11.62
CA SER A 79 -11.66 -4.95 11.26
C SER A 79 -11.87 -6.30 11.93
N GLY A 80 -12.88 -6.46 12.78
CA GLY A 80 -13.23 -7.72 13.44
C GLY A 80 -12.42 -8.01 14.71
N LEU A 81 -11.57 -7.07 15.15
CA LEU A 81 -10.78 -7.18 16.37
C LEU A 81 -11.61 -6.88 17.63
N LEU A 82 -12.63 -6.02 17.51
CA LEU A 82 -13.64 -5.80 18.54
C LEU A 82 -14.99 -6.31 18.04
N ASN A 83 -15.41 -7.48 18.50
CA ASN A 83 -16.71 -8.06 18.16
C ASN A 83 -17.74 -7.75 19.26
N PRO A 84 -18.75 -6.90 19.01
CA PRO A 84 -19.78 -6.60 19.99
C PRO A 84 -20.71 -7.79 20.28
N ARG A 85 -20.74 -8.82 19.41
CA ARG A 85 -21.54 -10.04 19.62
C ARG A 85 -20.89 -11.09 20.52
N ARG A 86 -19.70 -10.81 21.05
CA ARG A 86 -18.94 -11.75 21.90
C ARG A 86 -19.30 -11.65 23.39
N PHE A 87 -20.15 -10.69 23.75
CA PHE A 87 -20.54 -10.38 25.12
C PHE A 87 -22.05 -10.57 25.40
N ASN A 88 -22.77 -11.18 24.45
CA ASN A 88 -24.10 -11.77 24.64
C ASN A 88 -23.98 -13.29 24.49
#